data_AF-A0A093HZE4-F1
#
_entry.id   AF-A0A093HZE4-F1
#
_cell.length_a   1.000
_cell.length_b   1.000
_cell.length_c   1.000
_cell.angle_alpha   90.00
_cell.angle_beta   90.00
_cell.angle_gamma   90.00
#
_symmetry.space_group_name_H-M   'P 1'
#
loop_
_entity.id
_entity.type
_entity.pdbx_description
1 polymer ?
#
loop_
_entity_poly.entity_id
_entity_poly.type
_entity_poly.pdbx_seq_one_letter_code
_entity_poly.pdbx_strand_id
1 'polypeptide(L)' 'VYTLKKVSPVGQPIRSAHPASFSPNDKFSRHLLALKRRFGVLPTQQARPLL' A
#
# COMPACT_ATOMS: atom_id res chain seq x y z
N VAL A 1 14.51 -5.76 3.74
CA VAL A 1 15.94 -5.40 3.69
C VAL A 1 16.06 -3.99 3.14
N TYR A 2 16.66 -3.07 3.89
CA TYR A 2 16.97 -1.72 3.38
C TYR A 2 18.22 -1.79 2.51
N THR A 3 18.16 -1.23 1.30
CA THR A 3 19.28 -1.21 0.37
C THR A 3 19.05 -0.17 -0.72
N LEU A 4 20.14 0.26 -1.36
CA LEU A 4 20.13 1.14 -2.53
C LEU A 4 20.19 0.37 -3.86
N LYS A 5 20.36 -0.96 -3.80
CA LYS A 5 20.33 -1.83 -4.99
C LYS A 5 18.93 -1.82 -5.61
N LYS A 6 18.83 -2.00 -6.94
CA LYS A 6 17.55 -2.03 -7.66
C LYS A 6 16.77 -3.34 -7.47
N VAL A 7 17.49 -4.44 -7.22
CA VAL A 7 16.94 -5.80 -7.11
C VAL A 7 17.28 -6.36 -5.73
N SER A 8 16.30 -7.01 -5.10
CA SER A 8 16.45 -7.65 -3.81
C SER A 8 17.29 -8.94 -3.92
N PRO A 9 17.81 -9.48 -2.81
CA PRO A 9 18.53 -10.77 -2.81
C PRO A 9 17.69 -11.93 -3.37
N VAL A 10 16.36 -11.78 -3.42
CA VAL A 10 15.39 -12.77 -3.92
C VAL A 10 14.98 -12.46 -5.37
N GLY A 11 15.65 -11.52 -6.04
CA GLY A 11 15.37 -11.18 -7.44
C GLY A 11 14.17 -10.25 -7.67
N GLN A 12 13.53 -9.74 -6.62
CA GLN A 12 12.36 -8.84 -6.74
C GLN A 12 12.78 -7.38 -6.87
N PRO A 13 12.04 -6.54 -7.63
CA PRO A 13 12.29 -5.11 -7.68
C PRO A 13 12.05 -4.48 -6.31
N ILE A 14 12.92 -3.55 -5.92
CA ILE A 14 12.81 -2.86 -4.63
C ILE A 14 11.91 -1.63 -4.76
N ARG A 15 11.15 -1.34 -3.71
CA ARG A 15 10.29 -0.16 -3.59
C ARG A 15 10.91 0.85 -2.62
N SER A 16 10.50 2.12 -2.74
CA SER A 16 10.91 3.15 -1.78
C SER A 16 10.57 2.71 -0.36
N ALA A 17 11.50 2.94 0.56
CA ALA A 17 11.32 2.69 1.99
C ALA A 17 10.38 3.71 2.64
N HIS A 18 10.24 4.89 2.02
CA HIS A 18 9.36 5.94 2.53
C HIS A 18 7.93 5.77 2.01
N PRO A 19 6.91 5.99 2.85
CA PRO A 19 5.52 5.97 2.42
C PRO A 19 5.24 7.13 1.45
N ALA A 20 4.16 6.99 0.67
CA ALA A 20 3.67 8.08 -0.16
C ALA A 20 3.31 9.29 0.72
N SER A 21 3.70 10.49 0.28
CA SER A 21 3.39 11.73 1.00
C SER A 21 1.89 12.03 0.96
N PHE A 22 1.38 12.61 2.05
CA PHE A 22 0.01 13.09 2.09
C PHE A 22 -0.15 14.34 1.21
N SER A 23 -1.22 14.38 0.41
CA SER A 23 -1.60 15.54 -0.40
C SER A 23 -3.04 15.91 -0.08
N PRO A 24 -3.35 17.17 0.32
CA PRO A 24 -4.72 17.59 0.61
C PRO A 24 -5.66 17.45 -0.59
N ASN A 25 -5.14 17.74 -1.79
CA ASN A 25 -5.87 17.55 -3.05
C ASN A 25 -5.44 16.24 -3.73
N ASP A 26 -5.85 15.11 -3.16
CA ASP A 26 -5.64 13.79 -3.78
C ASP A 26 -6.74 13.49 -4.80
N LYS A 27 -6.48 13.87 -6.06
CA LYS A 27 -7.37 13.64 -7.22
C LYS A 27 -7.69 12.15 -7.44
N PHE A 28 -6.83 11.23 -6.99
CA PHE A 28 -6.97 9.79 -7.23
C PHE A 28 -7.49 9.01 -6.01
N SER A 29 -7.77 9.68 -4.90
CA SER A 29 -8.34 9.09 -3.67
C SER A 29 -9.54 8.17 -3.92
N ARG A 30 -10.50 8.57 -4.78
CA ARG A 30 -11.66 7.75 -5.14
C ARG A 30 -11.28 6.45 -5.85
N HIS A 31 -10.32 6.51 -6.77
CA HIS A 31 -9.84 5.33 -7.50
C HIS A 31 -9.07 4.37 -6.58
N LEU A 32 -8.24 4.93 -5.69
CA LEU A 32 -7.53 4.15 -4.68
C LEU A 32 -8.50 3.43 -3.73
N LEU A 33 -9.57 4.11 -3.31
CA LEU A 33 -10.60 3.50 -2.48
C LEU A 33 -11.31 2.36 -3.20
N ALA A 34 -11.72 2.56 -4.46
CA ALA A 34 -12.35 1.52 -5.27
C ALA A 34 -11.47 0.28 -5.45
N LEU A 35 -10.16 0.45 -5.69
CA LEU A 35 -9.22 -0.66 -5.76
C LEU A 35 -9.11 -1.40 -4.41
N LYS A 36 -8.98 -0.67 -3.29
CA LYS A 36 -8.96 -1.28 -1.96
C LYS A 36 -10.21 -2.10 -1.67
N ARG A 37 -11.40 -1.60 -2.08
CA ARG A 37 -12.67 -2.35 -1.95
C ARG A 37 -12.63 -3.66 -2.73
N ARG A 38 -12.18 -3.62 -3.98
CA ARG A 38 -12.13 -4.78 -4.89
C ARG A 38 -11.21 -5.89 -4.38
N PHE A 39 -10.10 -5.52 -3.74
CA PHE A 39 -9.14 -6.48 -3.19
C PHE A 39 -9.41 -6.85 -1.71
N GLY A 40 -10.50 -6.36 -1.10
CA GLY A 40 -10.84 -6.71 0.28
C GLY A 40 -9.88 -6.14 1.33
N VAL A 41 -9.12 -5.09 1.00
CA VAL A 41 -8.04 -4.55 1.85
C VAL A 41 -8.56 -3.52 2.86
N LEU A 42 -9.83 -3.11 2.76
CA LEU A 42 -10.37 -2.13 3.70
C LEU A 42 -10.54 -2.73 5.10
N PRO A 43 -10.19 -2.00 6.18
CA PRO A 43 -10.42 -2.45 7.55
C PRO A 43 -11.89 -2.81 7.83
N THR A 44 -12.83 -2.12 7.18
CA THR A 44 -14.27 -2.38 7.30
C THR A 44 -14.71 -3.69 6.66
N GLN A 45 -13.88 -4.30 5.80
CA GLN A 45 -14.13 -5.61 5.18
C GLN A 45 -13.51 -6.75 6.00
N GLN A 46 -12.65 -6.44 6.97
CA GLN A 46 -12.01 -7.45 7.81
C GLN A 46 -12.94 -7.85 8.96
N ALA A 47 -12.86 -9.12 9.36
CA ALA A 47 -13.58 -9.60 10.54
C ALA A 47 -13.18 -8.80 11.77
N ARG A 48 -14.13 -8.54 12.66
CA ARG A 48 -13.86 -7.87 13.93
C ARG A 48 -12.80 -8.70 14.68
N PRO A 49 -11.68 -8.09 15.11
CA PRO A 49 -10.72 -8.81 15.95
C PRO A 49 -11.43 -9.25 17.23
N LEU A 50 -11.38 -10.54 17.53
CA LEU A 50 -11.78 -11.05 18.84
C LEU A 50 -10.67 -10.65 19.82
N LEU A 51 -11.06 -10.03 20.93
CA LEU A 51 -10.15 -9.57 21.99
C LEU A 51 -9.49 -10.75 22.69
#